data_AF-A0A816YR25-F1
#
_entry.id   AF-A0A816YR25-F1
#
_cell.length_a   1.000
_cell.length_b   1.000
_cell.length_c   1.000
_cell.angle_alpha   90.00
_cell.angle_beta   90.00
_cell.angle_gamma   90.00
#
_symmetry.space_group_name_H-M   'P 1'
#
loop_
_entity.id
_entity.type
_entity.pdbx_description
1 polymer ?
#
loop_
_entity_poly.entity_id
_entity_poly.type
_entity_poly.pdbx_seq_one_letter_code
_entity_poly.pdbx_strand_id
1 'polypeptide(L)'
;LFLQCSVSTQVWSQLLPRLGQTGFTLNSWQDLMQWLLSPPHGLSRTLNRLAVQALISILWRERNGRIHNGTTQPPSVLFKSLDRQIRDTLLARLSHGRCQGLLSLWFQYE
;
A
#
# COMPACT_ATOMS: atom_id res chain seq x y z
N LEU A 1 -11.93 -8.75 -5.04
CA LEU A 1 -12.46 -7.45 -4.54
C LEU A 1 -11.36 -6.51 -4.04
N PHE A 2 -10.62 -6.84 -2.98
CA PHE A 2 -9.47 -6.03 -2.52
C PHE A 2 -8.22 -6.13 -3.40
N LEU A 3 -8.09 -7.23 -4.16
CA LEU A 3 -6.97 -7.47 -5.08
C LEU A 3 -7.42 -7.37 -6.55
N GLN A 4 -8.66 -7.80 -6.81
CA GLN A 4 -9.24 -7.86 -8.14
C GLN A 4 -10.53 -7.03 -8.19
N CYS A 5 -10.43 -5.81 -8.75
CA CYS A 5 -11.48 -4.85 -9.11
C CYS A 5 -10.79 -3.68 -9.85
N SER A 6 -11.46 -2.99 -10.77
CA SER A 6 -10.88 -1.87 -11.54
C SER A 6 -10.24 -0.78 -10.67
N VAL A 7 -10.83 -0.46 -9.51
CA VAL A 7 -10.26 0.53 -8.58
C VAL A 7 -9.08 -0.04 -7.82
N SER A 8 -9.19 -1.26 -7.27
CA SER A 8 -8.08 -1.84 -6.50
C SER A 8 -6.86 -2.10 -7.38
N THR A 9 -7.02 -2.59 -8.60
CA THR A 9 -5.91 -2.83 -9.53
C THR A 9 -5.16 -1.54 -9.88
N GLN A 10 -5.86 -0.42 -10.05
CA GLN A 10 -5.24 0.89 -10.30
C GLN A 10 -4.47 1.45 -9.10
N VAL A 11 -4.91 1.18 -7.88
CA VAL A 11 -4.18 1.64 -6.68
C VAL A 11 -3.00 0.71 -6.41
N TRP A 12 -3.13 -0.60 -6.63
CA TRP A 12 -2.02 -1.56 -6.58
C TRP A 12 -0.93 -1.26 -7.61
N SER A 13 -1.29 -0.89 -8.85
CA SER A 13 -0.32 -0.55 -9.89
C SER A 13 0.47 0.72 -9.59
N GLN A 14 -0.08 1.63 -8.79
CA GLN A 14 0.64 2.79 -8.27
C GLN A 14 1.50 2.45 -7.05
N LEU A 15 1.05 1.53 -6.19
CA LEU A 15 1.76 1.17 -4.95
C LEU A 15 2.97 0.27 -5.19
N LEU A 16 2.84 -0.77 -6.02
CA LEU A 16 3.90 -1.78 -6.19
C LEU A 16 5.24 -1.17 -6.66
N PRO A 17 5.27 -0.24 -7.63
CA PRO A 17 6.52 0.43 -8.01
C PRO A 17 7.16 1.20 -6.85
N ARG A 18 6.38 1.80 -5.96
CA ARG A 18 6.88 2.50 -4.75
C ARG A 18 7.60 1.57 -3.77
N LEU A 19 7.30 0.28 -3.85
CA LEU A 19 7.89 -0.77 -3.03
C LEU A 19 9.01 -1.52 -3.78
N GLY A 20 9.49 -0.99 -4.90
CA GLY A 20 10.51 -1.62 -5.73
C GLY A 20 10.02 -2.87 -6.48
N GLN A 21 8.70 -3.04 -6.63
CA GLN A 21 8.10 -4.15 -7.38
C GLN A 21 7.61 -3.68 -8.75
N THR A 22 8.34 -4.03 -9.81
CA THR A 22 7.95 -3.78 -11.20
C THR A 22 7.47 -5.08 -11.86
N GLY A 23 6.30 -5.08 -12.48
CA GLY A 23 5.76 -6.25 -13.18
C GLY A 23 5.10 -7.32 -12.30
N PHE A 24 5.00 -7.08 -10.99
CA PHE A 24 4.27 -7.96 -10.08
C PHE A 24 2.77 -7.70 -10.18
N THR A 25 1.97 -8.76 -10.39
CA THR A 25 0.50 -8.67 -10.38
C THR A 25 -0.05 -9.51 -9.25
N LEU A 26 -0.83 -8.87 -8.38
CA LEU A 26 -1.44 -9.52 -7.22
C LEU A 26 -2.82 -10.04 -7.59
N ASN A 27 -2.90 -11.33 -7.90
CA ASN A 27 -4.14 -11.96 -8.33
C ASN A 27 -4.83 -12.70 -7.18
N SER A 28 -4.08 -13.21 -6.21
CA SER A 28 -4.65 -13.92 -5.06
C SER A 28 -4.11 -13.41 -3.72
N TRP A 29 -4.87 -13.68 -2.66
CA TRP A 29 -4.39 -13.47 -1.30
C TRP A 29 -3.17 -14.32 -0.97
N GLN A 30 -3.05 -15.49 -1.59
CA GLN A 30 -1.90 -16.37 -1.42
C GLN A 30 -0.63 -15.73 -1.98
N ASP A 31 -0.69 -15.12 -3.17
CA ASP A 31 0.43 -14.38 -3.76
C ASP A 31 0.85 -13.20 -2.87
N LEU A 32 -0.13 -12.45 -2.35
CA LEU A 32 0.12 -11.34 -1.44
C LEU A 32 0.82 -11.82 -0.16
N MET A 33 0.30 -12.86 0.47
CA MET A 33 0.85 -13.39 1.71
C MET A 33 2.25 -13.96 1.49
N GLN A 34 2.47 -14.71 0.41
CA GLN A 34 3.79 -15.24 0.06
C GLN A 34 4.80 -14.11 -0.16
N TRP A 35 4.43 -13.04 -0.87
CA TRP A 35 5.31 -11.89 -1.07
C TRP A 35 5.58 -11.11 0.23
N LEU A 36 4.59 -10.94 1.11
CA LEU A 36 4.77 -10.31 2.42
C LEU A 36 5.62 -11.14 3.40
N LEU A 37 5.55 -12.46 3.28
CA LEU A 37 6.32 -13.40 4.07
C LEU A 37 7.73 -13.57 3.50
N SER A 38 7.94 -13.51 2.19
CA SER A 38 9.25 -13.71 1.58
C SER A 38 9.49 -12.65 0.50
N PRO A 39 9.71 -11.38 0.89
CA PRO A 39 9.99 -10.33 -0.08
C PRO A 39 11.36 -10.56 -0.74
N PRO A 40 11.53 -10.16 -2.01
CA PRO A 40 12.83 -10.18 -2.68
C PRO A 40 13.92 -9.45 -1.89
N HIS A 41 15.17 -9.90 -2.07
CA HIS A 41 16.33 -9.28 -1.41
C HIS A 41 16.41 -7.78 -1.71
N GLY A 42 16.70 -6.99 -0.68
CA GLY A 42 16.81 -5.52 -0.76
C GLY A 42 15.52 -4.76 -0.44
N LEU A 43 14.37 -5.43 -0.35
CA LEU A 43 13.10 -4.79 -0.01
C LEU A 43 12.79 -4.84 1.48
N SER A 44 12.26 -3.75 2.02
CA SER A 44 11.90 -3.67 3.43
C SER A 44 10.58 -4.40 3.71
N ARG A 45 10.68 -5.52 4.43
CA ARG A 45 9.51 -6.29 4.90
C ARG A 45 8.56 -5.42 5.74
N THR A 46 9.10 -4.52 6.56
CA THR A 46 8.31 -3.62 7.39
C THR A 46 7.54 -2.62 6.53
N LEU A 47 8.20 -2.01 5.55
CA LEU A 47 7.57 -1.05 4.64
C LEU A 47 6.46 -1.72 3.82
N ASN A 48 6.73 -2.90 3.24
CA ASN A 48 5.75 -3.64 2.45
C ASN A 48 4.49 -3.96 3.29
N ARG A 49 4.67 -4.44 4.52
CA ARG A 49 3.54 -4.74 5.42
C ARG A 49 2.73 -3.50 5.77
N LEU A 50 3.38 -2.39 6.08
CA LEU A 50 2.70 -1.12 6.39
C LEU A 50 1.91 -0.61 5.17
N ALA A 51 2.53 -0.61 4.00
CA ALA A 51 1.92 -0.15 2.76
C ALA A 51 0.71 -1.01 2.37
N VAL A 52 0.81 -2.34 2.46
CA VAL A 52 -0.30 -3.25 2.20
C VAL A 52 -1.43 -3.07 3.21
N GLN A 53 -1.11 -2.96 4.50
CA GLN A 53 -2.12 -2.75 5.54
C GLN A 53 -2.90 -1.44 5.28
N ALA A 54 -2.19 -0.36 4.96
CA ALA A 54 -2.78 0.93 4.64
C ALA A 54 -3.68 0.84 3.40
N LEU A 55 -3.22 0.18 2.34
CA LEU A 55 -4.01 0.01 1.11
C LEU A 55 -5.28 -0.80 1.35
N ILE A 56 -5.20 -1.94 2.03
CA ILE A 56 -6.38 -2.75 2.36
C ILE A 56 -7.38 -1.93 3.17
N SER A 57 -6.89 -1.15 4.14
CA SER A 57 -7.74 -0.28 4.97
C SER A 57 -8.45 0.80 4.15
N ILE A 58 -7.77 1.41 3.18
CA ILE A 58 -8.35 2.41 2.27
C ILE A 58 -9.39 1.78 1.35
N LEU A 59 -9.09 0.63 0.75
CA LEU A 59 -10.03 -0.07 -0.13
C LEU A 59 -11.28 -0.55 0.62
N TRP A 60 -11.12 -0.99 1.88
CA TRP A 60 -12.24 -1.34 2.75
C TRP A 60 -13.11 -0.12 3.05
N ARG A 61 -12.49 1.00 3.43
CA ARG A 61 -13.22 2.25 3.70
C ARG A 61 -13.95 2.76 2.46
N GLU A 62 -13.32 2.69 1.30
CA GLU A 62 -13.89 3.10 0.02
C GLU A 62 -15.14 2.28 -0.32
N ARG A 63 -15.03 0.95 -0.25
CA ARG A 63 -16.15 0.04 -0.49
C ARG A 63 -17.31 0.31 0.45
N ASN A 64 -17.04 0.49 1.74
CA ASN A 64 -18.08 0.75 2.72
C ASN A 64 -18.72 2.11 2.51
N GLY A 65 -17.94 3.13 2.10
CA GLY A 65 -18.45 4.43 1.69
C GLY A 65 -19.40 4.33 0.49
N ARG A 66 -19.10 3.49 -0.50
CA ARG A 66 -20.02 3.25 -1.62
C ARG A 66 -21.34 2.63 -1.15
N ILE A 67 -21.26 1.63 -0.29
CA ILE A 67 -22.44 0.86 0.16
C ILE A 67 -23.34 1.71 1.07
N HIS A 68 -22.76 2.43 2.02
CA HIS A 68 -23.52 3.13 3.06
C HIS A 68 -23.79 4.59 2.74
N ASN A 69 -22.89 5.26 2.02
CA ASN A 69 -22.98 6.71 1.77
C ASN A 69 -23.23 7.04 0.29
N GLY A 70 -23.22 6.04 -0.61
CA GLY A 70 -23.35 6.25 -2.05
C GLY A 70 -22.16 7.00 -2.68
N THR A 71 -21.08 7.23 -1.92
CA THR A 71 -19.93 8.02 -2.38
C THR A 71 -18.87 7.13 -3.00
N THR A 72 -18.37 7.51 -4.18
CA THR A 72 -17.21 6.88 -4.83
C THR A 72 -16.02 7.83 -4.79
N GLN A 73 -14.81 7.28 -4.64
CA GLN A 73 -13.59 8.07 -4.71
C GLN A 73 -12.74 7.67 -5.91
N PRO A 74 -12.14 8.63 -6.63
CA PRO A 74 -11.22 8.32 -7.72
C PRO A 74 -9.99 7.56 -7.18
N PRO A 75 -9.42 6.60 -7.94
CA PRO A 75 -8.20 5.90 -7.56
C PRO A 75 -7.02 6.83 -7.22
N SER A 76 -6.92 7.99 -7.89
CA SER A 76 -5.92 9.01 -7.60
C SER A 76 -6.08 9.65 -6.21
N VAL A 77 -7.33 9.87 -5.76
CA VAL A 77 -7.62 10.40 -4.40
C VAL A 77 -7.30 9.35 -3.35
N LEU A 78 -7.64 8.08 -3.62
CA LEU A 78 -7.30 6.96 -2.74
C LEU A 78 -5.78 6.82 -2.58
N PHE A 79 -5.03 6.92 -3.67
CA PHE A 79 -3.58 6.84 -3.62
C PHE A 79 -2.95 8.03 -2.88
N LYS A 80 -3.46 9.26 -3.07
CA LYS A 80 -3.03 10.41 -2.26
C LYS A 80 -3.30 10.20 -0.76
N SER A 81 -4.45 9.63 -0.42
CA SER A 81 -4.75 9.27 0.98
C SER A 81 -3.83 8.18 1.51
N LEU A 82 -3.43 7.22 0.67
CA LEU A 82 -2.50 6.14 1.00
C LEU A 82 -1.11 6.69 1.30
N ASP A 83 -0.57 7.47 0.37
CA ASP A 83 0.74 8.08 0.49
C ASP A 83 0.84 8.94 1.76
N ARG A 84 -0.16 9.80 2.02
CA ARG A 84 -0.23 10.57 3.25
C ARG A 84 -0.24 9.68 4.51
N GLN A 85 -1.09 8.65 4.54
CA GLN A 85 -1.17 7.75 5.69
C GLN A 85 0.15 7.01 5.97
N ILE A 86 0.86 6.59 4.92
CA ILE A 86 2.17 5.95 5.04
C ILE A 86 3.20 6.94 5.57
N ARG A 87 3.28 8.14 5.01
CA ARG A 87 4.19 9.20 5.49
C ARG A 87 3.94 9.54 6.94
N ASP A 88 2.69 9.79 7.33
CA ASP A 88 2.32 10.13 8.69
C ASP A 88 2.73 9.00 9.67
N THR A 89 2.53 7.74 9.27
CA THR A 89 2.93 6.57 10.07
C THR A 89 4.45 6.45 10.21
N LEU A 90 5.19 6.68 9.12
CA LEU A 90 6.65 6.61 9.13
C LEU A 90 7.25 7.77 9.93
N LEU A 91 6.72 8.99 9.78
CA LEU A 91 7.10 10.18 10.55
C LEU A 91 6.88 9.96 12.06
N ALA A 92 5.71 9.47 12.45
CA ALA A 92 5.39 9.18 13.85
C ALA A 92 6.30 8.12 14.48
N ARG A 93 6.95 7.28 13.66
CA ARG A 93 7.83 6.20 14.10
C ARG A 93 9.32 6.48 13.86
N LEU A 94 9.69 7.68 13.42
CA LEU A 94 11.09 8.04 13.15
C LEU A 94 12.02 7.84 14.35
N SER A 95 11.53 8.11 15.56
CA SER A 95 12.29 7.93 16.81
C SER A 95 12.50 6.47 17.19
N HIS A 96 11.81 5.54 16.53
CA HIS A 96 11.91 4.11 16.79
C HIS A 96 12.97 3.49 15.86
N GLY A 97 14.08 2.98 16.42
CA GLY A 97 15.23 2.52 15.62
C GLY A 97 14.90 1.48 14.51
N ARG A 98 13.84 0.68 14.68
CA ARG A 98 13.34 -0.25 13.64
C ARG A 98 12.71 0.42 12.40
N CYS A 99 12.45 1.72 12.46
CA CYS A 99 11.84 2.51 11.41
C CYS A 99 12.80 3.55 10.82
N GLN A 100 14.05 3.59 11.28
CA GLN A 100 15.09 4.45 10.74
C GLN A 100 15.36 4.08 9.27
N GLY A 101 15.37 5.09 8.39
CA GLY A 101 15.56 4.92 6.95
C GLY A 101 14.33 4.42 6.16
N LEU A 102 13.25 3.98 6.80
CA LEU A 102 12.04 3.55 6.07
C LEU A 102 11.37 4.69 5.30
N LEU A 103 11.40 5.91 5.85
CA LEU A 103 10.90 7.09 5.17
C LEU A 103 11.74 7.39 3.92
N SER A 104 13.06 7.32 4.01
CA SER A 104 13.97 7.48 2.86
C SER A 104 13.71 6.41 1.79
N LEU A 105 13.47 5.15 2.18
CA LEU A 105 13.10 4.07 1.25
C LEU A 105 11.77 4.33 0.56
N TRP A 106 10.78 4.92 1.24
CA TRP A 106 9.50 5.29 0.64
C TRP A 106 9.65 6.34 -0.47
N PHE A 107 10.59 7.27 -0.29
CA PHE A 107 10.93 8.31 -1.27
C PHE A 107 11.88 7.86 -2.38
N GLN A 108 12.43 6.65 -2.31
CA GLN A 108 13.43 6.18 -3.27
C GLN A 108 12.87 6.00 -4.70
N TYR A 109 11.59 5.67 -4.82
CA TYR A 109 10.92 5.36 -6.08
C TYR A 109 9.83 6.39 -6.42
N GLU A 110 10.05 7.65 -6.02
CA GLU A 110 9.10 8.75 -6.22
C GLU A 110 8.94 9.20 -7.67
#